data_AF-H1B6Y7-F1
#
_entry.id   AF-H1B6Y7-F1
#
_cell.length_a   1.000
_cell.length_b   1.000
_cell.length_c   1.000
_cell.angle_alpha   90.00
_cell.angle_beta   90.00
_cell.angle_gamma   90.00
#
_symmetry.space_group_name_H-M   'P 1'
#
loop_
_entity.id
_entity.type
_entity.pdbx_description
1 polymer ?
#
loop_
_entity_poly.entity_id
_entity_poly.type
_entity_poly.pdbx_seq_one_letter_code
_entity_poly.pdbx_strand_id
1 'polypeptide(L)'
;MNLRLAVEKLDGIIVYPQETLSYWKTIGKPSASKGYKKGMMLKDGTIVYGIGGGLCQLSNLLFWITIHTPLQVVERHRHGYDVFPDANRTQPFGSGATCFYPYGDLMISNPTDQPFQLRLHVGKTHLHGEWRMLHPLQVRYEIVERNHEMRREWWGGYSRHNQLYRLMLSKEGTLLEEQLVAENHAMMMYQPLLDAQVKENNV
;
A
#
# COMPACT_ATOMS: atom_id res chain seq x y z
N MET A 1 0.45 18.21 -6.40
CA MET A 1 1.34 18.51 -7.55
C MET A 1 2.23 17.31 -7.89
N ASN A 2 3.13 16.85 -7.00
CA ASN A 2 3.99 15.68 -7.27
C ASN A 2 3.22 14.42 -7.69
N LEU A 3 2.10 14.11 -7.02
CA LEU A 3 1.23 12.99 -7.38
C LEU A 3 0.69 13.10 -8.80
N ARG A 4 0.33 14.32 -9.27
CA ARG A 4 -0.20 14.52 -10.63
C ARG A 4 0.86 14.18 -11.68
N LEU A 5 2.09 14.65 -11.48
CA LEU A 5 3.22 14.35 -12.38
C LEU A 5 3.51 12.84 -12.44
N ALA A 6 3.40 12.11 -11.33
CA ALA A 6 3.58 10.66 -11.33
C ALA A 6 2.39 9.92 -11.95
N VAL A 7 1.15 10.35 -11.65
CA VAL A 7 -0.07 9.79 -12.23
C VAL A 7 -0.09 9.97 -13.75
N GLU A 8 0.37 11.11 -14.29
CA GLU A 8 0.51 11.34 -15.74
C GLU A 8 1.42 10.33 -16.43
N LYS A 9 2.34 9.67 -15.69
CA LYS A 9 3.20 8.61 -16.24
C LYS A 9 2.60 7.22 -16.12
N LEU A 10 1.64 7.01 -15.22
CA LEU A 10 1.10 5.70 -14.87
C LEU A 10 -0.34 5.48 -15.35
N ASP A 11 -1.17 6.52 -15.43
CA ASP A 11 -2.56 6.41 -15.88
C ASP A 11 -2.63 5.91 -17.32
N GLY A 12 -3.49 4.94 -17.56
CA GLY A 12 -3.74 4.36 -18.86
C GLY A 12 -2.79 3.23 -19.26
N ILE A 13 -1.75 2.95 -18.46
CA ILE A 13 -0.84 1.82 -18.73
C ILE A 13 -1.61 0.52 -18.78
N ILE A 14 -1.28 -0.29 -19.78
CA ILE A 14 -1.73 -1.67 -19.92
C ILE A 14 -0.56 -2.58 -19.56
N VAL A 15 -0.78 -3.49 -18.62
CA VAL A 15 0.15 -4.57 -18.29
C VAL A 15 -0.33 -5.82 -19.01
N TYR A 16 0.35 -6.23 -20.08
CA TYR A 16 -0.01 -7.41 -20.84
C TYR A 16 0.34 -8.70 -20.08
N PRO A 17 -0.22 -9.85 -20.48
CA PRO A 17 0.18 -11.15 -19.97
C PRO A 17 1.71 -11.32 -19.89
N GLN A 18 2.20 -11.77 -18.74
CA GLN A 18 3.61 -11.98 -18.40
C GLN A 18 4.49 -10.72 -18.35
N GLU A 19 3.90 -9.53 -18.45
CA GLU A 19 4.64 -8.28 -18.21
C GLU A 19 4.69 -7.92 -16.73
N THR A 20 5.73 -7.15 -16.40
CA THR A 20 5.90 -6.55 -15.07
C THR A 20 5.95 -5.04 -15.18
N LEU A 21 5.02 -4.38 -14.51
CA LEU A 21 5.05 -2.95 -14.25
C LEU A 21 6.05 -2.66 -13.13
N SER A 22 7.00 -1.76 -13.38
CA SER A 22 7.88 -1.20 -12.36
C SER A 22 7.52 0.26 -12.12
N TYR A 23 7.26 0.62 -10.86
CA TYR A 23 6.86 1.97 -10.48
C TYR A 23 7.94 2.99 -10.83
N TRP A 24 9.21 2.74 -10.49
CA TRP A 24 10.30 3.67 -10.79
C TRP A 24 10.77 3.63 -12.25
N LYS A 25 10.73 2.49 -12.94
CA LYS A 25 11.03 2.46 -14.39
C LYS A 25 10.05 3.34 -15.16
N THR A 26 8.79 3.38 -14.72
CA THR A 26 7.71 4.13 -15.37
C THR A 26 7.76 5.62 -15.05
N ILE A 27 7.89 5.98 -13.76
CA ILE A 27 7.94 7.39 -13.33
C ILE A 27 9.30 8.03 -13.64
N GLY A 28 10.37 7.26 -13.48
CA GLY A 28 11.76 7.73 -13.50
C GLY A 28 12.15 8.53 -12.26
N LYS A 29 13.44 8.94 -12.20
CA LYS A 29 13.98 9.76 -11.10
C LYS A 29 13.18 11.06 -10.92
N PRO A 30 12.57 11.33 -9.75
CA PRO A 30 11.99 12.63 -9.44
C PRO A 30 13.08 13.72 -9.38
N SER A 31 12.86 14.84 -10.06
CA SER A 31 13.80 15.98 -10.07
C SER A 31 13.06 17.31 -10.21
N ALA A 32 13.70 18.38 -9.74
CA ALA A 32 13.16 19.75 -9.90
C ALA A 32 12.98 20.12 -11.39
N SER A 33 13.89 19.67 -12.26
CA SER A 33 13.81 19.89 -13.71
C SER A 33 12.60 19.23 -14.36
N LYS A 34 12.10 18.12 -13.79
CA LYS A 34 10.86 17.45 -14.22
C LYS A 34 9.61 18.02 -13.54
N GLY A 35 9.73 19.15 -12.83
CA GLY A 35 8.62 19.82 -12.15
C GLY A 35 8.30 19.32 -10.74
N TYR A 36 8.98 18.27 -10.25
CA TYR A 36 8.76 17.79 -8.88
C TYR A 36 9.18 18.85 -7.85
N LYS A 37 8.34 19.04 -6.85
CA LYS A 37 8.57 19.98 -5.74
C LYS A 37 9.00 19.26 -4.48
N LYS A 38 9.58 20.02 -3.55
CA LYS A 38 9.80 19.55 -2.19
C LYS A 38 8.46 19.25 -1.53
N GLY A 39 8.39 18.13 -0.82
CA GLY A 39 7.24 17.72 -0.03
C GLY A 39 7.69 16.88 1.15
N MET A 40 6.74 16.54 2.00
CA MET A 40 6.98 15.71 3.17
C MET A 40 7.40 14.28 2.76
N MET A 41 8.40 13.76 3.46
CA MET A 41 8.87 12.38 3.37
C MET A 41 9.19 11.88 4.78
N LEU A 42 9.04 10.58 4.99
CA LEU A 42 9.45 9.93 6.23
C LEU A 42 10.77 9.20 5.98
N LYS A 43 11.80 9.52 6.77
CA LYS A 43 13.12 8.88 6.70
C LYS A 43 13.57 8.57 8.13
N ASP A 44 13.83 7.30 8.41
CA ASP A 44 14.36 6.84 9.70
C ASP A 44 13.56 7.37 10.90
N GLY A 45 12.22 7.26 10.81
CA GLY A 45 11.29 7.75 11.83
C GLY A 45 11.13 9.28 11.90
N THR A 46 11.86 10.03 11.06
CA THR A 46 11.88 11.50 11.07
C THR A 46 11.20 12.07 9.83
N ILE A 47 10.43 13.14 10.01
CA ILE A 47 9.84 13.90 8.90
C ILE A 47 10.92 14.79 8.27
N VAL A 48 11.17 14.59 6.98
CA VAL A 48 12.10 15.40 6.18
C VAL A 48 11.40 15.97 4.96
N TYR A 49 11.94 17.04 4.39
CA TYR A 49 11.42 17.66 3.17
C TYR A 49 12.37 17.46 2.00
N GLY A 50 11.87 16.86 0.92
CA GLY A 50 12.68 16.62 -0.28
C GLY A 50 11.86 16.47 -1.54
N ILE A 51 12.57 16.48 -2.67
CA ILE A 51 11.95 16.48 -4.01
C ILE A 51 11.18 15.18 -4.22
N GLY A 52 9.93 15.29 -4.67
CA GLY A 52 9.07 14.12 -4.86
C GLY A 52 8.38 13.65 -3.57
N GLY A 53 8.41 14.44 -2.49
CA GLY A 53 7.64 14.13 -1.29
C GLY A 53 6.15 13.92 -1.57
N GLY A 54 5.54 12.98 -0.84
CA GLY A 54 4.16 12.53 -1.02
C GLY A 54 3.95 11.40 -2.05
N LEU A 55 4.97 11.02 -2.84
CA LEU A 55 4.82 9.94 -3.84
C LEU A 55 4.51 8.57 -3.24
N CYS A 56 4.85 8.33 -1.97
CA CYS A 56 4.50 7.09 -1.28
C CYS A 56 2.98 6.86 -1.18
N GLN A 57 2.16 7.91 -1.23
CA GLN A 57 0.70 7.75 -1.24
C GLN A 57 0.23 6.98 -2.47
N LEU A 58 0.91 7.18 -3.61
CA LEU A 58 0.58 6.48 -4.84
C LEU A 58 1.01 5.01 -4.79
N SER A 59 2.22 4.70 -4.28
CA SER A 59 2.63 3.29 -4.09
C SER A 59 1.76 2.55 -3.07
N ASN A 60 1.29 3.23 -2.02
CA ASN A 60 0.31 2.66 -1.09
C ASN A 60 -0.98 2.28 -1.82
N LEU A 61 -1.55 3.20 -2.61
CA LEU A 61 -2.76 2.94 -3.38
C LEU A 61 -2.56 1.79 -4.36
N LEU A 62 -1.47 1.80 -5.13
CA LEU A 62 -1.19 0.79 -6.14
C LEU A 62 -1.07 -0.60 -5.52
N PHE A 63 -0.33 -0.73 -4.40
CA PHE A 63 -0.26 -1.99 -3.69
C PHE A 63 -1.65 -2.46 -3.23
N TRP A 64 -2.42 -1.58 -2.59
CA TRP A 64 -3.75 -1.89 -2.08
C TRP A 64 -4.70 -2.39 -3.18
N ILE A 65 -4.87 -1.64 -4.28
CA ILE A 65 -5.78 -2.07 -5.35
C ILE A 65 -5.30 -3.33 -6.06
N THR A 66 -3.99 -3.60 -6.08
CA THR A 66 -3.41 -4.75 -6.76
C THR A 66 -3.71 -6.05 -6.03
N ILE A 67 -3.63 -6.06 -4.69
CA ILE A 67 -3.92 -7.28 -3.92
C ILE A 67 -5.40 -7.71 -3.99
N HIS A 68 -6.29 -6.86 -4.52
CA HIS A 68 -7.68 -7.22 -4.84
C HIS A 68 -7.88 -7.77 -6.26
N THR A 69 -6.81 -8.12 -6.96
CA THR A 69 -6.84 -8.65 -8.34
C THR A 69 -6.00 -9.93 -8.43
N PRO A 70 -6.04 -10.69 -9.55
CA PRO A 70 -5.12 -11.81 -9.76
C PRO A 70 -3.67 -11.38 -10.05
N LEU A 71 -3.39 -10.08 -10.18
CA LEU A 71 -2.04 -9.57 -10.34
C LEU A 71 -1.17 -9.94 -9.12
N GLN A 72 0.13 -9.99 -9.33
CA GLN A 72 1.10 -10.38 -8.31
C GLN A 72 2.05 -9.23 -8.01
N VAL A 73 2.26 -8.95 -6.73
CA VAL A 73 3.26 -7.99 -6.28
C VAL A 73 4.58 -8.74 -6.12
N VAL A 74 5.52 -8.50 -7.04
CA VAL A 74 6.80 -9.22 -7.08
C VAL A 74 7.92 -8.49 -6.33
N GLU A 75 7.79 -7.18 -6.14
CA GLU A 75 8.64 -6.41 -5.24
C GLU A 75 7.76 -5.44 -4.43
N ARG A 76 7.97 -5.44 -3.12
CA ARG A 76 7.34 -4.52 -2.18
C ARG A 76 8.27 -4.25 -1.02
N HIS A 77 8.37 -2.98 -0.64
CA HIS A 77 8.99 -2.57 0.61
C HIS A 77 7.93 -2.06 1.57
N ARG A 78 8.09 -2.41 2.86
CA ARG A 78 7.19 -1.98 3.93
C ARG A 78 7.71 -0.71 4.60
N HIS A 79 6.80 0.03 5.24
CA HIS A 79 7.16 1.13 6.13
C HIS A 79 7.79 0.57 7.42
N GLY A 80 8.98 1.05 7.77
CA GLY A 80 9.66 0.65 9.01
C GLY A 80 9.17 1.37 10.27
N TYR A 81 8.41 2.45 10.11
CA TYR A 81 7.92 3.29 11.20
C TYR A 81 6.42 3.54 11.04
N ASP A 82 5.65 3.26 12.10
CA ASP A 82 4.24 3.60 12.19
C ASP A 82 4.12 4.93 12.94
N VAL A 83 3.88 6.00 12.19
CA VAL A 83 3.86 7.38 12.70
C VAL A 83 2.46 7.92 12.96
N PHE A 84 1.42 7.18 12.57
CA PHE A 84 0.03 7.62 12.72
C PHE A 84 -0.75 6.65 13.61
N PRO A 85 -1.26 7.08 14.78
CA PRO A 85 -2.10 6.25 15.63
C PRO A 85 -3.40 5.87 14.93
N ASP A 86 -3.98 4.73 15.32
CA ASP A 86 -5.11 4.04 14.65
C ASP A 86 -6.46 4.78 14.63
N ALA A 87 -6.51 6.05 15.04
CA ALA A 87 -7.75 6.82 15.01
C ALA A 87 -8.25 6.96 13.55
N ASN A 88 -9.29 6.21 13.21
CA ASN A 88 -10.02 6.20 11.94
C ASN A 88 -9.35 5.51 10.74
N ARG A 89 -8.54 4.46 10.97
CA ARG A 89 -8.01 3.66 9.85
C ARG A 89 -9.15 2.84 9.20
N THR A 90 -9.31 2.96 7.88
CA THR A 90 -10.31 2.21 7.10
C THR A 90 -9.75 0.95 6.42
N GLN A 91 -8.44 0.78 6.44
CA GLN A 91 -7.71 -0.34 5.85
C GLN A 91 -6.86 -1.03 6.92
N PRO A 92 -6.46 -2.30 6.77
CA PRO A 92 -5.55 -2.96 7.70
C PRO A 92 -4.21 -2.24 7.92
N PHE A 93 -3.49 -2.59 8.99
CA PHE A 93 -2.11 -2.13 9.16
C PHE A 93 -1.22 -2.58 8.01
N GLY A 94 -0.27 -1.73 7.60
CA GLY A 94 0.66 -2.05 6.52
C GLY A 94 0.00 -2.38 5.16
N SER A 95 -1.21 -1.88 4.90
CA SER A 95 -1.94 -1.96 3.62
C SER A 95 -1.31 -1.14 2.47
N GLY A 96 -0.09 -0.63 2.66
CA GLY A 96 0.63 0.17 1.68
C GLY A 96 1.99 -0.41 1.30
N ALA A 97 2.71 0.34 0.47
CA ALA A 97 4.08 0.04 0.05
C ALA A 97 4.89 1.34 0.05
N THR A 98 6.14 1.27 0.50
CA THR A 98 7.10 2.37 0.38
C THR A 98 8.01 2.15 -0.82
N CYS A 99 8.46 3.24 -1.43
CA CYS A 99 9.37 3.21 -2.57
C CYS A 99 10.45 4.28 -2.39
N PHE A 100 11.69 3.95 -2.70
CA PHE A 100 12.85 4.85 -2.62
C PHE A 100 13.70 4.71 -3.87
N TYR A 101 13.68 5.73 -4.72
CA TYR A 101 14.42 5.69 -5.98
C TYR A 101 15.95 5.65 -5.75
N PRO A 102 16.73 4.82 -6.47
CA PRO A 102 16.32 3.75 -7.40
C PRO A 102 16.25 2.36 -6.75
N TYR A 103 16.44 2.24 -5.44
CA TYR A 103 16.76 0.96 -4.79
C TYR A 103 15.56 0.19 -4.24
N GLY A 104 14.44 0.85 -3.97
CA GLY A 104 13.22 0.20 -3.50
C GLY A 104 12.04 0.55 -4.38
N ASP A 105 11.52 -0.44 -5.08
CA ASP A 105 10.47 -0.31 -6.08
C ASP A 105 9.16 -0.96 -5.62
N LEU A 106 8.09 -0.68 -6.36
CA LEU A 106 6.88 -1.49 -6.34
C LEU A 106 6.75 -2.11 -7.72
N MET A 107 6.86 -3.43 -7.79
CA MET A 107 6.77 -4.18 -9.05
C MET A 107 5.56 -5.09 -9.03
N ILE A 108 4.77 -5.04 -10.11
CA ILE A 108 3.51 -5.76 -10.25
C ILE A 108 3.57 -6.55 -11.56
N SER A 109 3.50 -7.87 -11.48
CA SER A 109 3.42 -8.75 -12.65
C SER A 109 1.98 -9.14 -12.95
N ASN A 110 1.71 -9.37 -14.23
CA ASN A 110 0.46 -9.93 -14.71
C ASN A 110 0.66 -11.40 -15.10
N PRO A 111 0.42 -12.36 -14.19
CA PRO A 111 0.56 -13.78 -14.51
C PRO A 111 -0.65 -14.36 -15.28
N THR A 112 -1.62 -13.53 -15.64
CA THR A 112 -2.88 -13.97 -16.26
C THR A 112 -2.77 -14.01 -17.79
N ASP A 113 -3.83 -14.48 -18.45
CA ASP A 113 -3.97 -14.54 -19.91
C ASP A 113 -4.65 -13.30 -20.52
N GLN A 114 -4.97 -12.28 -19.72
CA GLN A 114 -5.61 -11.06 -20.20
C GLN A 114 -4.90 -9.78 -19.75
N PRO A 115 -5.00 -8.68 -20.52
CA PRO A 115 -4.41 -7.41 -20.13
C PRO A 115 -5.15 -6.75 -18.95
N PHE A 116 -4.40 -6.05 -18.12
CA PHE A 116 -4.92 -5.19 -17.05
C PHE A 116 -4.53 -3.73 -17.31
N GLN A 117 -5.51 -2.83 -17.34
CA GLN A 117 -5.27 -1.39 -17.48
C GLN A 117 -5.32 -0.69 -16.13
N LEU A 118 -4.25 0.04 -15.80
CA LEU A 118 -4.20 0.90 -14.63
C LEU A 118 -4.88 2.23 -14.94
N ARG A 119 -5.92 2.59 -14.18
CA ARG A 119 -6.51 3.93 -14.22
C ARG A 119 -6.27 4.66 -12.91
N LEU A 120 -5.85 5.92 -13.01
CA LEU A 120 -5.47 6.75 -11.88
C LEU A 120 -5.98 8.18 -12.05
N HIS A 121 -6.44 8.78 -10.96
CA HIS A 121 -6.89 10.17 -10.96
C HIS A 121 -6.61 10.85 -9.63
N VAL A 122 -6.02 12.05 -9.68
CA VAL A 122 -5.83 12.91 -8.50
C VAL A 122 -6.99 13.88 -8.40
N GLY A 123 -7.95 13.58 -7.52
CA GLY A 123 -9.08 14.44 -7.21
C GLY A 123 -8.69 15.69 -6.42
N LYS A 124 -9.71 16.41 -5.92
CA LYS A 124 -9.50 17.57 -5.03
C LYS A 124 -9.00 17.16 -3.65
N THR A 125 -9.59 16.08 -3.11
CA THR A 125 -9.33 15.60 -1.75
C THR A 125 -8.72 14.20 -1.71
N HIS A 126 -8.97 13.37 -2.73
CA HIS A 126 -8.57 11.96 -2.74
C HIS A 126 -7.76 11.60 -3.97
N LEU A 127 -6.92 10.58 -3.82
CA LEU A 127 -6.27 9.88 -4.90
C LEU A 127 -7.10 8.62 -5.23
N HIS A 128 -7.43 8.44 -6.49
CA HIS A 128 -8.26 7.32 -6.97
C HIS A 128 -7.44 6.42 -7.89
N GLY A 129 -7.70 5.12 -7.81
CA GLY A 129 -7.08 4.14 -8.69
C GLY A 129 -7.94 2.89 -8.82
N GLU A 130 -7.89 2.28 -10.00
CA GLU A 130 -8.54 1.01 -10.29
C GLU A 130 -7.75 0.22 -11.35
N TRP A 131 -7.87 -1.10 -11.26
CA TRP A 131 -7.45 -2.00 -12.32
C TRP A 131 -8.67 -2.37 -13.16
N ARG A 132 -8.63 -2.06 -14.45
CA ARG A 132 -9.62 -2.51 -15.43
C ARG A 132 -9.13 -3.76 -16.11
N MET A 133 -10.05 -4.64 -16.41
CA MET A 133 -9.82 -5.93 -17.05
C MET A 133 -10.69 -6.03 -18.29
N LEU A 134 -10.23 -6.76 -19.29
CA LEU A 134 -10.99 -6.96 -20.53
C LEU A 134 -12.18 -7.89 -20.31
N HIS A 135 -11.97 -8.96 -19.54
CA HIS A 135 -12.97 -9.97 -19.21
C HIS A 135 -13.19 -10.02 -17.69
N PRO A 136 -14.45 -10.02 -17.20
CA PRO A 136 -14.74 -10.12 -15.78
C PRO A 136 -14.17 -11.39 -15.15
N LEU A 137 -13.66 -11.24 -13.92
CA LEU A 137 -13.20 -12.38 -13.12
C LEU A 137 -14.38 -13.24 -12.67
N GLN A 138 -14.15 -14.55 -12.63
CA GLN A 138 -15.12 -15.52 -12.06
C GLN A 138 -14.92 -15.72 -10.55
N VAL A 139 -14.03 -14.94 -9.94
CA VAL A 139 -13.68 -14.98 -8.52
C VAL A 139 -13.70 -13.59 -7.91
N ARG A 140 -13.83 -13.54 -6.58
CA ARG A 140 -13.71 -12.34 -5.74
C ARG A 140 -12.45 -12.47 -4.89
N TYR A 141 -11.80 -11.33 -4.63
CA TYR A 141 -10.67 -11.25 -3.71
C TYR A 141 -11.03 -10.43 -2.48
N GLU A 142 -10.81 -11.00 -1.30
CA GLU A 142 -10.93 -10.32 -0.01
C GLU A 142 -9.60 -10.30 0.72
N ILE A 143 -9.33 -9.20 1.43
CA ILE A 143 -8.11 -9.05 2.22
C ILE A 143 -8.49 -9.15 3.69
N VAL A 144 -7.85 -10.09 4.39
CA VAL A 144 -8.03 -10.29 5.82
C VAL A 144 -6.72 -10.04 6.55
N GLU A 145 -6.81 -9.33 7.67
CA GLU A 145 -5.70 -9.11 8.60
C GLU A 145 -5.65 -10.24 9.62
N ARG A 146 -4.46 -10.78 9.86
CA ARG A 146 -4.21 -11.81 10.87
C ARG A 146 -2.96 -11.48 11.67
N ASN A 147 -2.85 -12.08 12.85
CA ASN A 147 -1.70 -11.97 13.74
C ASN A 147 -1.32 -10.50 14.02
N HIS A 148 -2.33 -9.63 14.16
CA HIS A 148 -2.11 -8.24 14.52
C HIS A 148 -1.67 -8.16 15.99
N GLU A 149 -0.47 -7.65 16.21
CA GLU A 149 0.15 -7.53 17.52
C GLU A 149 0.77 -6.13 17.68
N MET A 150 0.61 -5.53 18.87
CA MET A 150 1.43 -4.41 19.32
C MET A 150 2.25 -4.90 20.51
N ARG A 151 3.57 -4.89 20.38
CA ARG A 151 4.48 -5.43 21.39
C ARG A 151 5.33 -4.32 22.00
N ARG A 152 5.48 -4.36 23.32
CA ARG A 152 6.48 -3.53 24.01
C ARG A 152 7.85 -4.17 23.84
N GLU A 153 8.81 -3.38 23.42
CA GLU A 153 10.15 -3.83 23.10
C GLU A 153 11.14 -3.50 24.24
N TRP A 154 12.27 -4.22 24.28
CA TRP A 154 13.23 -4.15 25.39
C TRP A 154 13.87 -2.76 25.59
N TRP A 155 13.95 -1.95 24.52
CA TRP A 155 14.43 -0.56 24.57
C TRP A 155 13.38 0.44 25.06
N GLY A 156 12.21 -0.04 25.50
CA GLY A 156 11.12 0.79 26.03
C GLY A 156 10.18 1.37 24.99
N GLY A 157 10.43 1.14 23.69
CA GLY A 157 9.52 1.49 22.60
C GLY A 157 8.47 0.41 22.34
N TYR A 158 7.66 0.61 21.30
CA TYR A 158 6.67 -0.35 20.84
C TYR A 158 6.89 -0.70 19.37
N SER A 159 6.51 -1.92 19.00
CA SER A 159 6.47 -2.39 17.62
C SER A 159 5.07 -2.88 17.28
N ARG A 160 4.74 -2.85 15.99
CA ARG A 160 3.47 -3.33 15.46
C ARG A 160 3.70 -4.32 14.34
N HIS A 161 2.96 -5.42 14.40
CA HIS A 161 3.08 -6.53 13.48
C HIS A 161 1.72 -6.96 12.96
N ASN A 162 1.64 -7.38 11.71
CA ASN A 162 0.49 -8.12 11.19
C ASN A 162 0.88 -8.89 9.93
N GLN A 163 -0.06 -9.70 9.47
CA GLN A 163 -0.03 -10.35 8.18
C GLN A 163 -1.32 -10.06 7.42
N LEU A 164 -1.20 -9.81 6.12
CA LEU A 164 -2.33 -9.66 5.22
C LEU A 164 -2.43 -10.91 4.35
N TYR A 165 -3.60 -11.51 4.36
CA TYR A 165 -3.94 -12.66 3.54
C TYR A 165 -4.95 -12.25 2.47
N ARG A 166 -4.75 -12.73 1.25
CA ARG A 166 -5.69 -12.64 0.15
C ARG A 166 -6.49 -13.94 0.07
N LEU A 167 -7.80 -13.82 0.24
CA LEU A 167 -8.76 -14.89 0.06
C LEU A 167 -9.31 -14.83 -1.35
N MET A 168 -9.12 -15.88 -2.13
CA MET A 168 -9.79 -16.06 -3.42
C MET A 168 -11.08 -16.84 -3.19
N LEU A 169 -12.20 -16.20 -3.48
CA LEU A 169 -13.54 -16.74 -3.27
C LEU A 169 -14.22 -16.97 -4.62
N SER A 170 -14.97 -18.06 -4.74
CA SER A 170 -15.95 -18.24 -5.83
C SER A 170 -17.04 -17.17 -5.77
N LYS A 171 -17.87 -17.08 -6.82
CA LYS A 171 -19.03 -16.18 -6.85
C LYS A 171 -20.03 -16.50 -5.75
N GLU A 172 -20.13 -17.77 -5.37
CA GLU A 172 -21.00 -18.29 -4.31
C GLU A 172 -20.40 -18.06 -2.91
N GLY A 173 -19.16 -17.59 -2.83
CA GLY A 173 -18.47 -17.26 -1.57
C GLY A 173 -17.71 -18.42 -0.93
N THR A 174 -17.61 -19.56 -1.61
CA THR A 174 -16.70 -20.64 -1.19
C THR A 174 -15.25 -20.21 -1.34
N LEU A 175 -14.46 -20.39 -0.27
CA LEU A 175 -13.01 -20.18 -0.30
C LEU A 175 -12.33 -21.19 -1.21
N LEU A 176 -11.63 -20.69 -2.21
CA LEU A 176 -10.85 -21.48 -3.17
C LEU A 176 -9.37 -21.54 -2.80
N GLU A 177 -8.82 -20.40 -2.37
CA GLU A 177 -7.41 -20.28 -2.00
C GLU A 177 -7.22 -19.19 -0.94
N GLU A 178 -6.28 -19.40 -0.04
CA GLU A 178 -5.76 -18.37 0.87
C GLU A 178 -4.26 -18.21 0.64
N GLN A 179 -3.82 -16.97 0.46
CA GLN A 179 -2.42 -16.65 0.19
C GLN A 179 -1.93 -15.51 1.10
N LEU A 180 -0.78 -15.69 1.75
CA LEU A 180 -0.08 -14.59 2.41
C LEU A 180 0.45 -13.61 1.35
N VAL A 181 0.03 -12.35 1.40
CA VAL A 181 0.45 -11.30 0.44
C VAL A 181 1.38 -10.26 1.05
N ALA A 182 1.35 -10.09 2.36
CA ALA A 182 2.20 -9.14 3.05
C ALA A 182 2.40 -9.52 4.51
N GLU A 183 3.63 -9.35 4.99
CA GLU A 183 3.97 -9.34 6.40
C GLU A 183 4.53 -7.96 6.74
N ASN A 184 4.03 -7.36 7.84
CA ASN A 184 4.42 -6.02 8.24
C ASN A 184 5.01 -6.01 9.63
N HIS A 185 6.08 -5.24 9.77
CA HIS A 185 6.69 -4.91 11.05
C HIS A 185 7.13 -3.45 10.99
N ALA A 186 6.68 -2.66 11.96
CA ALA A 186 7.11 -1.27 12.11
C ALA A 186 7.34 -0.92 13.57
N MET A 187 8.28 -0.01 13.81
CA MET A 187 8.43 0.66 15.09
C MET A 187 7.33 1.70 15.24
N MET A 188 6.62 1.67 16.36
CA MET A 188 5.60 2.67 16.66
C MET A 188 6.25 3.94 17.19
N MET A 189 5.89 5.08 16.61
CA MET A 189 6.38 6.40 17.04
C MET A 189 5.41 7.10 18.00
N TYR A 190 4.44 6.35 18.51
CA TYR A 190 3.43 6.76 19.47
C TYR A 190 3.20 5.61 20.48
N GLN A 191 2.70 5.94 21.66
CA GLN A 191 2.28 4.92 22.62
C GLN A 191 0.95 4.32 22.18
N PRO A 192 0.74 3.00 22.28
CA PRO A 192 -0.58 2.41 22.08
C PRO A 192 -1.56 3.15 22.99
N LEU A 193 -2.65 3.66 22.42
CA LEU A 193 -3.74 4.19 23.22
C LEU A 193 -4.24 3.02 24.07
N LEU A 194 -4.08 3.12 25.40
CA LEU A 194 -4.80 2.26 26.31
C LEU A 194 -6.28 2.59 26.07
N ASP A 195 -7.08 1.59 25.66
CA ASP A 195 -8.52 1.76 25.61
C ASP A 195 -8.98 2.34 26.94
N ALA A 196 -9.73 3.44 26.85
CA ALA A 196 -10.28 4.11 27.99
C ALA A 196 -11.00 3.08 28.87
N GLN A 197 -10.57 3.05 30.13
CA GLN A 197 -11.07 2.19 31.20
C GLN A 197 -12.55 1.86 31.05
N VAL A 198 -12.82 0.55 31.10
CA VAL A 198 -13.98 -0.07 31.73
C VAL A 198 -14.62 0.92 32.72
N LYS A 199 -15.75 1.53 32.35
CA LYS A 199 -16.71 2.03 33.33
C LYS A 199 -17.52 0.82 33.81
N GLU A 200 -16.90 0.01 34.64
CA GLU A 200 -17.63 -0.77 35.64
C GLU A 200 -17.66 0.03 36.94
N ASN A 201 -18.80 -0.13 37.62
CA ASN A 201 -19.15 0.29 38.97
C ASN A 201 -19.66 1.71 39.16
N ASN A 202 -20.72 1.96 39.92
CA ASN A 202 -21.81 1.14 40.49
C ASN A 202 -22.75 2.15 41.17
N VAL A 203 -24.00 1.73 41.35
CA VAL A 203 -25.08 2.27 42.20
C VAL A 203 -25.98 3.33 41.56
#